data_AF-A0A4S1ZI50-F1
#
_entry.id   AF-A0A4S1ZI50-F1
#
_cell.length_a   1.000
_cell.length_b   1.000
_cell.length_c   1.000
_cell.angle_alpha   90.00
_cell.angle_beta   90.00
_cell.angle_gamma   90.00
#
_symmetry.space_group_name_H-M   'P 1'
#
loop_
_entity.id
_entity.type
_entity.pdbx_description
1 polymer ?
#
loop_
_entity_poly.entity_id
_entity_poly.type
_entity_poly.pdbx_seq_one_letter_code
_entity_poly.pdbx_strand_id
1 'polypeptide(L)'
;MERLYREEGAESAVDKGLWREILRIINEGTVEGLSQAAAPPAHDEQFYRELRHSNEVFAAFKAHTMADEMAAKLYDAGGHLKPFRIWERDVSSIKSHQVGSWLRTEYDTAVIRAHNAADWREFERNKDVMPNLRWMPTTSPEPDSVHSRYWKARLTLPVGHPFWDMHRPGDRWNCKCSLEATDEPATPEALDGMEDVKPQRGLENNPGKDGHTFSDSHPYFPKDCRHCFAYRNSGFKNRLKGWFKNQQKDCYNCQDIDNLIQSNIRSLKELVDVEPPYVSTYTTSNGGNIFTSPYHGEDEKDENVRLAVFIHEKLGKKVYLLPRLDPKNAEQAALRPILHPDGVIPNKNPDYMIGGLLFDGKSMMNVEQSGNTDKYHEAILNRVKAAKRQADNAILEIPPFISRRIINNTIGGFLKQSHKNRIIIVKHGEKCYIYKKRG
;
A
#
# COMPACT_ATOMS: atom_id res chain seq x y z
N MET A 1 9.48 2.94 21.78
CA MET A 1 10.17 3.90 22.67
C MET A 1 11.61 3.48 22.93
N GLU A 2 11.90 2.37 23.60
CA GLU A 2 13.30 1.92 23.81
C GLU A 2 14.11 1.79 22.52
N ARG A 3 13.51 1.25 21.46
CA ARG A 3 14.12 1.15 20.13
C ARG A 3 14.50 2.53 19.57
N LEU A 4 13.51 3.42 19.46
CA LEU A 4 13.72 4.83 19.02
C LEU A 4 14.83 5.54 19.81
N TYR A 5 14.90 5.31 21.12
CA TYR A 5 15.94 5.88 21.97
C TYR A 5 17.33 5.29 21.71
N ARG A 6 17.46 3.94 21.63
CA ARG A 6 18.73 3.26 21.37
C ARG A 6 19.32 3.59 20.01
N GLU A 7 18.48 3.84 19.03
CA GLU A 7 18.88 4.17 17.67
C GLU A 7 19.00 5.67 17.44
N GLU A 8 18.77 6.51 18.46
CA GLU A 8 18.80 7.96 18.35
C GLU A 8 17.92 8.51 17.20
N GLY A 9 16.82 7.80 16.90
CA GLY A 9 15.94 8.08 15.76
C GLY A 9 16.42 7.56 14.39
N ALA A 10 17.47 6.73 14.33
CA ALA A 10 18.14 6.33 13.08
C ALA A 10 17.56 5.09 12.36
N GLU A 11 16.62 4.31 12.91
CA GLU A 11 16.05 3.19 12.14
C GLU A 11 14.88 3.61 11.25
N SER A 12 15.16 3.69 9.95
CA SER A 12 14.19 3.77 8.86
C SER A 12 13.25 4.98 8.92
N ALA A 13 12.86 5.48 7.75
CA ALA A 13 11.93 6.62 7.70
C ALA A 13 10.60 6.34 8.42
N VAL A 14 10.25 5.07 8.66
CA VAL A 14 9.02 4.64 9.33
C VAL A 14 9.34 3.48 10.28
N ASP A 15 9.17 3.68 11.59
CA ASP A 15 9.34 2.61 12.59
C ASP A 15 8.38 1.45 12.30
N LYS A 16 8.96 0.28 12.05
CA LYS A 16 8.22 -0.91 11.57
C LYS A 16 7.21 -1.45 12.57
N GLY A 17 7.55 -1.43 13.85
CA GLY A 17 6.66 -1.99 14.88
C GLY A 17 5.46 -1.09 15.11
N LEU A 18 5.71 0.21 15.18
CA LEU A 18 4.70 1.24 15.32
C LEU A 18 3.76 1.25 14.10
N TRP A 19 4.33 1.22 12.89
CA TRP A 19 3.56 1.14 11.66
C TRP A 19 2.60 -0.06 11.63
N ARG A 20 3.08 -1.25 12.01
CA ARG A 20 2.26 -2.46 12.03
C ARG A 20 1.09 -2.37 12.99
N GLU A 21 1.31 -1.87 14.20
CA GLU A 21 0.23 -1.76 15.19
C GLU A 21 -0.81 -0.71 14.80
N ILE A 22 -0.37 0.44 14.27
CA ILE A 22 -1.29 1.44 13.74
C ILE A 22 -2.08 0.85 12.58
N LEU A 23 -1.41 0.21 11.62
CA LEU A 23 -2.06 -0.40 10.46
C LEU A 23 -3.07 -1.47 10.87
N ARG A 24 -2.73 -2.32 11.86
CA ARG A 24 -3.64 -3.33 12.40
C ARG A 24 -4.92 -2.68 12.93
N ILE A 25 -4.80 -1.66 13.77
CA ILE A 25 -5.93 -0.96 14.39
C ILE A 25 -6.80 -0.28 13.33
N ILE A 26 -6.20 0.44 12.38
CA ILE A 26 -6.97 1.12 11.33
C ILE A 26 -7.66 0.09 10.40
N ASN A 27 -6.99 -1.02 10.07
CA ASN A 27 -7.61 -2.10 9.30
C ASN A 27 -8.76 -2.77 10.06
N GLU A 28 -8.63 -2.98 11.38
CA GLU A 28 -9.73 -3.48 12.21
C GLU A 28 -10.94 -2.55 12.12
N GLY A 29 -10.74 -1.24 12.22
CA GLY A 29 -11.80 -0.26 12.06
C GLY A 29 -12.44 -0.30 10.68
N THR A 30 -11.63 -0.36 9.61
CA THR A 30 -12.14 -0.49 8.23
C THR A 30 -12.96 -1.77 8.03
N VAL A 31 -12.49 -2.92 8.53
CA VAL A 31 -13.21 -4.20 8.43
C VAL A 31 -14.51 -4.15 9.21
N GLU A 32 -14.50 -3.61 10.43
CA GLU A 32 -15.70 -3.42 11.23
C GLU A 32 -16.72 -2.55 10.48
N GLY A 33 -16.30 -1.41 9.93
CA GLY A 33 -17.16 -0.52 9.15
C GLY A 33 -17.76 -1.21 7.92
N LEU A 34 -16.95 -1.91 7.13
CA LEU A 34 -17.41 -2.65 5.96
C LEU A 34 -18.41 -3.76 6.32
N SER A 35 -18.23 -4.41 7.48
CA SER A 35 -19.14 -5.46 7.95
C SER A 35 -20.52 -4.95 8.39
N GLN A 36 -20.62 -3.65 8.68
CA GLN A 36 -21.87 -2.99 9.10
C GLN A 36 -22.67 -2.40 7.93
N ALA A 37 -22.07 -2.34 6.73
CA ALA A 37 -22.72 -1.81 5.54
C ALA A 37 -23.93 -2.66 5.12
N ALA A 38 -24.98 -2.02 4.59
CA ALA A 38 -26.22 -2.69 4.20
C ALA A 38 -25.98 -3.76 3.13
N ALA A 39 -25.10 -3.48 2.17
CA ALA A 39 -24.62 -4.42 1.18
C ALA A 39 -23.09 -4.34 1.06
N PRO A 40 -22.33 -5.22 1.76
CA PRO A 40 -20.88 -5.28 1.61
C PRO A 40 -20.51 -5.48 0.14
N PRO A 41 -19.54 -4.75 -0.42
CA PRO A 41 -19.19 -4.82 -1.84
C PRO A 41 -18.41 -6.12 -2.13
N ALA A 42 -19.09 -7.27 -2.06
CA ALA A 42 -18.49 -8.60 -2.00
C ALA A 42 -17.61 -8.97 -3.20
N HIS A 43 -17.78 -8.30 -4.34
CA HIS A 43 -17.03 -8.53 -5.58
C HIS A 43 -16.17 -7.34 -6.02
N ASP A 44 -16.06 -6.29 -5.19
CA ASP A 44 -15.23 -5.12 -5.51
C ASP A 44 -13.83 -5.26 -4.90
N GLU A 45 -13.05 -6.20 -5.43
CA GLU A 45 -11.69 -6.43 -4.97
C GLU A 45 -10.81 -5.19 -5.10
N GLN A 46 -11.03 -4.37 -6.13
CA GLN A 46 -10.29 -3.14 -6.34
C GLN A 46 -10.53 -2.17 -5.19
N PHE A 47 -11.79 -1.94 -4.80
CA PHE A 47 -12.12 -1.08 -3.68
C PHE A 47 -11.48 -1.55 -2.36
N TYR A 48 -11.49 -2.86 -2.08
CA TYR A 48 -10.79 -3.37 -0.89
C TYR A 48 -9.28 -3.19 -0.96
N ARG A 49 -8.67 -3.34 -2.15
CA ARG A 49 -7.24 -3.08 -2.36
C ARG A 49 -6.91 -1.60 -2.12
N GLU A 50 -7.73 -0.68 -2.64
CA GLU A 50 -7.57 0.76 -2.45
C GLU A 50 -7.66 1.15 -0.96
N LEU A 51 -8.69 0.66 -0.24
CA LEU A 51 -8.83 0.92 1.20
C LEU A 51 -7.66 0.38 2.02
N ARG A 52 -7.20 -0.85 1.71
CA ARG A 52 -6.04 -1.43 2.37
C ARG A 52 -4.79 -0.58 2.15
N HIS A 53 -4.52 -0.23 0.90
CA HIS A 53 -3.36 0.58 0.54
C HIS A 53 -3.42 1.96 1.19
N SER A 54 -4.61 2.58 1.20
CA SER A 54 -4.87 3.82 1.93
C SER A 54 -4.48 3.72 3.40
N ASN A 55 -4.86 2.63 4.07
CA ASN A 55 -4.53 2.41 5.48
C ASN A 55 -3.01 2.20 5.68
N GLU A 56 -2.34 1.51 4.75
CA GLU A 56 -0.87 1.32 4.78
C GLU A 56 -0.13 2.66 4.71
N VAL A 57 -0.54 3.54 3.79
CA VAL A 57 0.01 4.89 3.60
C VAL A 57 -0.27 5.77 4.81
N PHE A 58 -1.51 5.83 5.29
CA PHE A 58 -1.88 6.61 6.47
C PHE A 58 -1.08 6.18 7.71
N ALA A 59 -1.00 4.87 7.94
CA ALA A 59 -0.25 4.32 9.07
C ALA A 59 1.24 4.67 8.99
N ALA A 60 1.82 4.70 7.79
CA ALA A 60 3.22 5.05 7.59
C ALA A 60 3.48 6.51 7.98
N PHE A 61 2.62 7.43 7.55
CA PHE A 61 2.73 8.84 7.91
C PHE A 61 2.51 9.09 9.40
N LYS A 62 1.52 8.42 10.02
CA LYS A 62 1.30 8.52 11.47
C LYS A 62 2.50 8.00 12.26
N ALA A 63 3.02 6.83 11.89
CA ALA A 63 4.18 6.22 12.54
C ALA A 63 5.42 7.11 12.42
N HIS A 64 5.67 7.67 11.23
CA HIS A 64 6.75 8.63 11.03
C HIS A 64 6.59 9.88 11.88
N THR A 65 5.40 10.50 11.86
CA THR A 65 5.13 11.73 12.62
C THR A 65 5.38 11.52 14.11
N MET A 66 4.85 10.44 14.68
CA MET A 66 5.05 10.12 16.08
C MET A 66 6.54 9.86 16.40
N ALA A 67 7.26 9.15 15.53
CA ALA A 67 8.69 8.89 15.73
C ALA A 67 9.52 10.19 15.67
N ASP A 68 9.22 11.08 14.72
CA ASP A 68 9.91 12.36 14.53
C ASP A 68 9.67 13.31 15.72
N GLU A 69 8.42 13.44 16.17
CA GLU A 69 8.05 14.23 17.36
C GLU A 69 8.78 13.75 18.62
N MET A 70 8.91 12.43 18.80
CA MET A 70 9.64 11.83 19.91
C MET A 70 11.16 12.00 19.77
N ALA A 71 11.70 11.86 18.57
CA ALA A 71 13.13 12.02 18.28
C ALA A 71 13.60 13.46 18.52
N ALA A 72 12.76 14.45 18.21
CA ALA A 72 13.01 15.87 18.47
C ALA A 72 13.20 16.20 19.96
N LYS A 73 12.92 15.27 20.87
CA LYS A 73 13.11 15.43 22.32
C LYS A 73 14.34 14.69 22.89
N LEU A 74 15.08 13.93 22.08
CA LEU A 74 16.19 13.06 22.51
C LEU A 74 17.34 13.85 23.14
N TYR A 75 17.68 14.99 22.56
CA TYR A 75 18.81 15.81 22.98
C TYR A 75 18.37 16.97 23.88
N ASP A 76 19.22 17.35 24.82
CA ASP A 76 19.07 18.59 25.58
C ASP A 76 19.54 19.82 24.79
N ALA A 77 19.43 21.01 25.40
CA ALA A 77 19.84 22.26 24.76
C ALA A 77 21.35 22.34 24.47
N GLY A 78 22.17 21.53 25.16
CA GLY A 78 23.61 21.41 24.93
C GLY A 78 23.98 20.36 23.88
N GLY A 79 23.01 19.68 23.28
CA GLY A 79 23.24 18.62 22.30
C GLY A 79 23.61 17.27 22.90
N HIS A 80 23.46 17.08 24.22
CA HIS A 80 23.74 15.79 24.86
C HIS A 80 22.49 14.91 24.86
N LEU A 81 22.68 13.61 24.62
CA LEU A 81 21.60 12.63 24.70
C LEU A 81 21.07 12.56 26.14
N LYS A 82 19.78 12.85 26.33
CA LYS A 82 19.15 12.79 27.65
C LYS A 82 19.11 11.35 28.16
N PRO A 83 19.20 11.10 29.47
CA PRO A 83 18.93 9.76 30.03
C PRO A 83 17.52 9.26 29.68
N PHE A 84 17.38 7.97 29.38
CA PHE A 84 16.12 7.36 28.90
C PHE A 84 14.89 7.77 29.71
N ARG A 85 14.97 7.70 31.05
CA ARG A 85 13.85 8.05 31.95
C ARG A 85 13.40 9.51 31.83
N ILE A 86 14.33 10.42 31.56
CA ILE A 86 14.03 11.85 31.37
C ILE A 86 13.36 12.05 30.02
N TRP A 87 13.91 11.46 28.97
CA TRP A 87 13.30 11.50 27.63
C TRP A 87 11.90 10.89 27.61
N GLU A 88 11.70 9.72 28.23
CA GLU A 88 10.41 9.03 28.32
C GLU A 88 9.34 9.92 28.98
N ARG A 89 9.70 10.62 30.06
CA ARG A 89 8.83 11.58 30.71
C ARG A 89 8.48 12.75 29.78
N ASP A 90 9.47 13.30 29.08
CA ASP A 90 9.30 14.44 28.18
C ASP A 90 8.41 14.11 26.97
N VAL A 91 8.38 12.85 26.51
CA VAL A 91 7.53 12.40 25.38
C VAL A 91 6.20 11.76 25.81
N SER A 92 5.91 11.71 27.11
CA SER A 92 4.72 11.03 27.64
C SER A 92 3.40 11.59 27.09
N SER A 93 3.32 12.91 26.87
CA SER A 93 2.14 13.57 26.27
C SER A 93 1.99 13.28 24.78
N ILE A 94 3.11 13.20 24.04
CA ILE A 94 3.12 12.79 22.63
C ILE A 94 2.57 11.37 22.54
N LYS A 95 3.07 10.45 23.37
CA LYS A 95 2.55 9.09 23.46
C LYS A 95 1.06 9.08 23.79
N SER A 96 0.62 9.77 24.85
CA SER A 96 -0.79 9.70 25.29
C SER A 96 -1.76 10.21 24.23
N HIS A 97 -1.41 11.25 23.46
CA HIS A 97 -2.25 11.73 22.38
C HIS A 97 -2.20 10.78 21.17
N GLN A 98 -0.99 10.47 20.68
CA GLN A 98 -0.79 9.72 19.43
C GLN A 98 -1.34 8.30 19.48
N VAL A 99 -1.19 7.59 20.61
CA VAL A 99 -1.68 6.20 20.78
C VAL A 99 -2.90 6.09 21.70
N GLY A 100 -3.43 7.22 22.18
CA GLY A 100 -4.64 7.27 23.01
C GLY A 100 -5.79 7.96 22.28
N SER A 101 -6.05 9.22 22.63
CA SER A 101 -7.23 9.96 22.16
C SER A 101 -7.30 10.11 20.64
N TRP A 102 -6.18 10.38 19.96
CA TRP A 102 -6.17 10.54 18.50
C TRP A 102 -6.37 9.21 17.79
N LEU A 103 -5.67 8.16 18.22
CA LEU A 103 -5.83 6.84 17.61
C LEU A 103 -7.25 6.29 17.77
N ARG A 104 -7.92 6.56 18.90
CA ARG A 104 -9.35 6.23 19.06
C ARG A 104 -10.23 6.99 18.07
N THR A 105 -10.01 8.30 17.92
CA THR A 105 -10.78 9.13 16.99
C THR A 105 -10.56 8.68 15.53
N GLU A 106 -9.32 8.35 15.17
CA GLU A 106 -8.97 7.83 13.85
C GLU A 106 -9.59 6.46 13.60
N TYR A 107 -9.60 5.56 14.59
CA TYR A 107 -10.29 4.27 14.51
C TYR A 107 -11.79 4.44 14.27
N ASP A 108 -12.46 5.22 15.13
CA ASP A 108 -13.90 5.46 15.04
C ASP A 108 -14.26 6.07 13.68
N THR A 109 -13.44 7.00 13.19
CA THR A 109 -13.62 7.62 11.87
C THR A 109 -13.37 6.62 10.74
N ALA A 110 -12.40 5.72 10.87
CA ALA A 110 -12.16 4.65 9.89
C ALA A 110 -13.35 3.68 9.79
N VAL A 111 -13.95 3.31 10.93
CA VAL A 111 -15.19 2.49 10.97
C VAL A 111 -16.31 3.20 10.21
N ILE A 112 -16.62 4.45 10.59
CA ILE A 112 -17.74 5.19 10.04
C ILE A 112 -17.55 5.44 8.54
N ARG A 113 -16.36 5.88 8.12
CA ARG A 113 -16.11 6.21 6.71
C ARG A 113 -16.02 4.96 5.83
N ALA A 114 -15.55 3.83 6.35
CA ALA A 114 -15.56 2.57 5.59
C ALA A 114 -16.99 2.04 5.35
N HIS A 115 -17.85 2.13 6.37
CA HIS A 115 -19.29 1.85 6.22
C HIS A 115 -19.91 2.77 5.15
N ASN A 116 -19.80 4.08 5.34
CA ASN A 116 -20.43 5.04 4.42
C ASN A 116 -19.85 4.95 2.99
N ALA A 117 -18.60 4.52 2.83
CA ALA A 117 -17.99 4.29 1.52
C ALA A 117 -18.59 3.08 0.81
N ALA A 118 -18.89 2.00 1.54
CA ALA A 118 -19.60 0.85 0.98
C ALA A 118 -21.03 1.24 0.54
N ASP A 119 -21.75 2.00 1.37
CA ASP A 119 -23.07 2.55 1.02
C ASP A 119 -22.98 3.44 -0.23
N TRP A 120 -21.93 4.27 -0.33
CA TRP A 120 -21.71 5.12 -1.50
C TRP A 120 -21.57 4.31 -2.79
N ARG A 121 -20.86 3.17 -2.76
CA ARG A 121 -20.76 2.27 -3.91
C ARG A 121 -22.11 1.71 -4.31
N GLU A 122 -23.00 1.47 -3.35
CA GLU A 122 -24.38 1.06 -3.62
C GLU A 122 -25.22 2.18 -4.22
N PHE A 123 -25.12 3.40 -3.68
CA PHE A 123 -25.80 4.57 -4.23
C PHE A 123 -25.44 4.80 -5.70
N GLU A 124 -24.16 4.70 -6.06
CA GLU A 124 -23.72 4.83 -7.45
C GLU A 124 -24.25 3.70 -8.36
N ARG A 125 -24.38 2.47 -7.85
CA ARG A 125 -24.93 1.35 -8.61
C ARG A 125 -26.42 1.47 -8.87
N ASN A 126 -27.17 2.00 -7.90
CA ASN A 126 -28.62 2.04 -7.92
C ASN A 126 -29.21 3.40 -8.33
N LYS A 127 -28.37 4.36 -8.76
CA LYS A 127 -28.81 5.72 -9.08
C LYS A 127 -29.77 5.83 -10.28
N ASP A 128 -29.92 4.77 -11.06
CA ASP A 128 -30.90 4.66 -12.13
C ASP A 128 -32.32 4.47 -11.59
N VAL A 129 -32.47 3.80 -10.44
CA VAL A 129 -33.75 3.57 -9.76
C VAL A 129 -33.98 4.50 -8.56
N MET A 130 -32.92 4.80 -7.80
CA MET A 130 -32.92 5.68 -6.63
C MET A 130 -31.95 6.85 -6.89
N PRO A 131 -32.33 7.83 -7.72
CA PRO A 131 -31.41 8.87 -8.22
C PRO A 131 -30.97 9.88 -7.18
N ASN A 132 -31.64 9.97 -6.03
CA ASN A 132 -31.40 10.99 -5.02
C ASN A 132 -30.96 10.37 -3.69
N LEU A 133 -30.22 11.15 -2.91
CA LEU A 133 -29.79 10.84 -1.55
C LEU A 133 -30.41 11.84 -0.59
N ARG A 134 -30.90 11.35 0.55
CA ARG A 134 -31.43 12.15 1.64
C ARG A 134 -30.49 12.17 2.82
N TRP A 135 -30.24 13.34 3.39
CA TRP A 135 -29.51 13.46 4.65
C TRP A 135 -30.35 12.99 5.83
N MET A 136 -29.89 11.97 6.54
CA MET A 136 -30.62 11.36 7.65
C MET A 136 -30.19 11.90 9.03
N PRO A 137 -31.10 11.92 10.02
CA PRO A 137 -30.75 12.31 11.38
C PRO A 137 -29.61 11.47 11.97
N THR A 138 -28.76 12.10 12.77
CA THR A 138 -27.67 11.40 13.45
C THR A 138 -28.15 10.63 14.69
N THR A 139 -27.44 9.56 15.04
CA THR A 139 -27.58 8.85 16.32
C THR A 139 -26.72 9.45 17.44
N SER A 140 -26.02 10.57 17.19
CA SER A 140 -25.23 11.26 18.20
C SER A 140 -26.13 11.84 19.31
N PRO A 141 -25.78 11.65 20.60
CA PRO A 141 -26.48 12.31 21.70
C PRO A 141 -26.31 13.83 21.69
N GLU A 142 -25.21 14.32 21.11
CA GLU A 142 -24.91 15.73 20.91
C GLU A 142 -24.72 15.99 19.40
N PRO A 143 -25.80 16.30 18.67
CA PRO A 143 -25.72 16.56 17.23
C PRO A 143 -25.03 17.89 16.92
N ASP A 144 -24.17 17.90 15.90
CA ASP A 144 -23.58 19.13 15.36
C ASP A 144 -24.69 20.10 14.86
N SER A 145 -24.60 21.36 15.26
CA SER A 145 -25.65 22.35 14.96
C SER A 145 -25.76 22.64 13.46
N VAL A 146 -24.64 22.59 12.72
CA VAL A 146 -24.62 22.85 11.27
C VAL A 146 -25.29 21.70 10.54
N HIS A 147 -24.80 20.47 10.73
CA HIS A 147 -25.37 19.29 10.07
C HIS A 147 -26.84 19.12 10.43
N SER A 148 -27.26 19.52 11.64
CA SER A 148 -28.67 19.43 12.05
C SER A 148 -29.63 20.16 11.14
N ARG A 149 -29.17 21.21 10.47
CA ARG A 149 -29.96 21.96 9.51
C ARG A 149 -30.28 21.13 8.27
N TYR A 150 -29.35 20.29 7.81
CA TYR A 150 -29.51 19.47 6.60
C TYR A 150 -30.62 18.42 6.76
N TRP A 151 -30.62 17.63 7.83
CA TRP A 151 -31.69 16.64 8.03
C TRP A 151 -33.01 17.27 8.46
N LYS A 152 -33.01 18.38 9.21
CA LYS A 152 -34.24 19.12 9.55
C LYS A 152 -34.93 19.69 8.32
N ALA A 153 -34.14 20.13 7.33
CA ALA A 153 -34.66 20.60 6.04
C ALA A 153 -35.00 19.46 5.07
N ARG A 154 -34.80 18.18 5.48
CA ARG A 154 -34.94 16.99 4.62
C ARG A 154 -34.17 17.13 3.30
N LEU A 155 -32.95 17.67 3.37
CA LEU A 155 -32.10 17.89 2.22
C LEU A 155 -31.97 16.59 1.39
N THR A 156 -32.49 16.63 0.17
CA THR A 156 -32.51 15.52 -0.78
C THR A 156 -31.87 16.02 -2.07
N LEU A 157 -30.78 15.42 -2.54
CA LEU A 157 -30.07 15.87 -3.74
C LEU A 157 -29.69 14.67 -4.62
N PRO A 158 -29.52 14.85 -5.94
CA PRO A 158 -29.04 13.78 -6.81
C PRO A 158 -27.72 13.17 -6.30
N VAL A 159 -27.51 11.87 -6.52
CA VAL A 159 -26.28 11.15 -6.12
C VAL A 159 -25.01 11.88 -6.58
N GLY A 160 -25.04 12.43 -7.80
CA GLY A 160 -23.93 13.18 -8.40
C GLY A 160 -23.84 14.66 -8.03
N HIS A 161 -24.61 15.16 -7.07
CA HIS A 161 -24.62 16.58 -6.73
C HIS A 161 -23.31 17.02 -6.03
N PRO A 162 -22.67 18.14 -6.42
CA PRO A 162 -21.37 18.57 -5.87
C PRO A 162 -21.35 18.81 -4.35
N PHE A 163 -22.51 19.13 -3.76
CA PHE A 163 -22.66 19.23 -2.30
C PHE A 163 -22.13 17.98 -1.57
N TRP A 164 -22.34 16.80 -2.13
CA TRP A 164 -21.91 15.57 -1.48
C TRP A 164 -20.39 15.45 -1.42
N ASP A 165 -19.65 15.95 -2.41
CA ASP A 165 -18.19 15.89 -2.44
C ASP A 165 -17.54 16.67 -1.28
N MET A 166 -18.25 17.68 -0.76
CA MET A 166 -17.77 18.52 0.34
C MET A 166 -18.19 18.00 1.72
N HIS A 167 -19.25 17.19 1.80
CA HIS A 167 -19.89 16.87 3.07
C HIS A 167 -19.96 15.38 3.40
N ARG A 168 -19.88 14.49 2.39
CA ARG A 168 -20.11 13.05 2.53
C ARG A 168 -18.97 12.28 1.84
N PRO A 169 -18.51 11.15 2.41
CA PRO A 169 -19.11 10.30 3.45
C PRO A 169 -18.74 10.68 4.90
N GLY A 170 -18.40 11.95 5.17
CA GLY A 170 -18.27 12.49 6.52
C GLY A 170 -17.20 13.57 6.59
N ASP A 171 -17.60 14.82 6.63
CA ASP A 171 -16.74 16.02 6.65
C ASP A 171 -16.34 16.48 8.08
N ARG A 172 -16.79 15.78 9.11
CA ARG A 172 -16.39 15.98 10.52
C ARG A 172 -15.88 14.67 11.14
N TRP A 173 -14.87 14.78 12.00
CA TRP A 173 -14.38 13.66 12.82
C TRP A 173 -15.54 13.07 13.62
N ASN A 174 -15.72 11.74 13.54
CA ASN A 174 -16.79 11.01 14.21
C ASN A 174 -18.23 11.47 13.87
N CYS A 175 -18.47 12.06 12.68
CA CYS A 175 -19.82 12.36 12.23
C CYS A 175 -20.65 11.08 12.03
N LYS A 176 -21.72 10.91 12.81
CA LYS A 176 -22.65 9.76 12.69
C LYS A 176 -23.88 10.05 11.83
N CYS A 177 -23.81 11.02 10.92
CA CYS A 177 -24.89 11.23 9.96
C CYS A 177 -24.84 10.13 8.90
N SER A 178 -25.99 9.63 8.45
CA SER A 178 -26.12 8.69 7.32
C SER A 178 -26.82 9.36 6.14
N LEU A 179 -26.81 8.67 4.99
CA LEU A 179 -27.64 9.00 3.85
C LEU A 179 -28.61 7.85 3.58
N GLU A 180 -29.75 8.16 3.00
CA GLU A 180 -30.72 7.18 2.49
C GLU A 180 -30.93 7.41 0.99
N ALA A 181 -30.89 6.34 0.20
CA ALA A 181 -31.22 6.39 -1.22
C ALA A 181 -32.75 6.50 -1.41
N THR A 182 -33.19 7.36 -2.33
CA THR A 182 -34.61 7.64 -2.53
C THR A 182 -34.91 8.04 -3.97
N ASP A 183 -36.15 7.79 -4.40
CA ASP A 183 -36.75 8.26 -5.64
C ASP A 183 -37.56 9.56 -5.45
N GLU A 184 -37.68 10.05 -4.22
CA GLU A 184 -38.34 11.31 -3.93
C GLU A 184 -37.62 12.49 -4.63
N PRO A 185 -38.35 13.54 -5.07
CA PRO A 185 -37.76 14.67 -5.75
C PRO A 185 -36.64 15.35 -4.96
N ALA A 186 -35.62 15.83 -5.68
CA ALA A 186 -34.56 16.64 -5.08
C ALA A 186 -35.12 17.98 -4.55
N THR A 187 -34.51 18.47 -3.47
CA THR A 187 -34.84 19.71 -2.77
C THR A 187 -33.61 20.63 -2.68
N PRO A 188 -33.03 21.07 -3.81
CA PRO A 188 -31.86 21.95 -3.80
C PRO A 188 -32.13 23.29 -3.08
N GLU A 189 -33.37 23.76 -3.06
CA GLU A 189 -33.80 24.97 -2.35
C GLU A 189 -33.62 24.84 -0.83
N ALA A 190 -33.51 23.61 -0.31
CA ALA A 190 -33.19 23.40 1.10
C ALA A 190 -31.79 23.92 1.47
N LEU A 191 -30.90 24.17 0.50
CA LEU A 191 -29.60 24.79 0.74
C LEU A 191 -29.66 26.31 0.87
N ASP A 192 -30.79 26.95 0.53
CA ASP A 192 -30.91 28.41 0.54
C ASP A 192 -30.70 28.98 1.95
N GLY A 193 -29.75 29.90 2.08
CA GLY A 193 -29.38 30.50 3.36
C GLY A 193 -28.64 29.56 4.33
N MET A 194 -28.19 28.39 3.86
CA MET A 194 -27.24 27.56 4.60
C MET A 194 -25.82 28.07 4.42
N GLU A 195 -25.03 28.00 5.48
CA GLU A 195 -23.63 28.42 5.44
C GLU A 195 -22.80 27.39 4.69
N ASP A 196 -21.91 27.85 3.82
CA ASP A 196 -20.93 26.98 3.17
C ASP A 196 -19.83 26.62 4.17
N VAL A 197 -19.90 25.41 4.71
CA VAL A 197 -19.00 24.93 5.74
C VAL A 197 -18.01 23.93 5.17
N LYS A 198 -16.73 24.26 5.27
CA LYS A 198 -15.67 23.41 4.72
C LYS A 198 -15.47 22.12 5.53
N PRO A 199 -15.14 21.00 4.86
CA PRO A 199 -14.74 19.78 5.53
C PRO A 199 -13.52 20.00 6.42
N GLN A 200 -13.48 19.25 7.52
CA GLN A 200 -12.32 19.25 8.42
C GLN A 200 -11.11 18.65 7.70
N ARG A 201 -9.94 19.17 8.06
CA ARG A 201 -8.68 18.77 7.45
C ARG A 201 -8.44 17.26 7.61
N GLY A 202 -8.20 16.56 6.51
CA GLY A 202 -8.06 15.11 6.44
C GLY A 202 -9.33 14.36 6.02
N LEU A 203 -10.45 15.06 5.82
CA LEU A 203 -11.77 14.47 5.50
C LEU A 203 -12.42 15.07 4.24
N GLU A 204 -11.67 15.83 3.44
CA GLU A 204 -12.14 16.55 2.25
C GLU A 204 -12.39 15.64 1.04
N ASN A 205 -12.21 14.34 1.19
CA ASN A 205 -12.28 13.36 0.12
C ASN A 205 -13.47 12.40 0.31
N ASN A 206 -13.80 11.64 -0.72
CA ASN A 206 -14.86 10.64 -0.69
C ASN A 206 -14.30 9.22 -0.85
N PRO A 207 -14.13 8.44 0.24
CA PRO A 207 -13.63 7.06 0.20
C PRO A 207 -14.46 6.13 -0.68
N GLY A 208 -15.75 6.42 -0.88
CA GLY A 208 -16.59 5.65 -1.80
C GLY A 208 -16.24 5.88 -3.28
N LYS A 209 -15.47 6.94 -3.59
CA LYS A 209 -14.98 7.27 -4.93
C LYS A 209 -13.50 6.95 -5.12
N ASP A 210 -12.66 7.34 -4.16
CA ASP A 210 -11.19 7.25 -4.26
C ASP A 210 -10.56 6.10 -3.44
N GLY A 211 -11.33 5.44 -2.59
CA GLY A 211 -10.83 4.38 -1.72
C GLY A 211 -9.85 4.86 -0.64
N HIS A 212 -9.84 6.16 -0.32
CA HIS A 212 -8.97 6.73 0.70
C HIS A 212 -9.76 7.07 1.97
N THR A 213 -9.51 6.33 3.05
CA THR A 213 -10.21 6.55 4.34
C THR A 213 -10.03 8.00 4.82
N PHE A 214 -8.83 8.56 4.64
CA PHE A 214 -8.48 9.93 4.95
C PHE A 214 -7.96 10.63 3.71
N SER A 215 -8.06 11.95 3.65
CA SER A 215 -7.43 12.73 2.59
C SER A 215 -5.94 12.91 2.89
N ASP A 216 -5.13 13.06 1.85
CA ASP A 216 -3.71 13.38 2.03
C ASP A 216 -3.49 14.82 2.54
N SER A 217 -4.54 15.60 2.77
CA SER A 217 -4.43 16.90 3.44
C SER A 217 -4.19 16.75 4.97
N HIS A 218 -4.47 15.57 5.52
CA HIS A 218 -4.41 15.28 6.95
C HIS A 218 -3.07 15.71 7.59
N PRO A 219 -3.03 16.20 8.86
CA PRO A 219 -1.83 16.73 9.50
C PRO A 219 -0.56 15.86 9.45
N TYR A 220 -0.69 14.54 9.39
CA TYR A 220 0.44 13.61 9.26
C TYR A 220 1.11 13.63 7.89
N PHE A 221 0.39 14.06 6.85
CA PHE A 221 0.92 14.11 5.51
C PHE A 221 1.73 15.41 5.31
N PRO A 222 2.81 15.35 4.52
CA PRO A 222 3.68 16.49 4.32
C PRO A 222 2.96 17.56 3.50
N LYS A 223 3.35 18.83 3.69
CA LYS A 223 2.81 19.93 2.88
C LYS A 223 3.13 19.78 1.40
N ASP A 224 4.32 19.26 1.10
CA ASP A 224 4.78 18.96 -0.26
C ASP A 224 5.81 17.81 -0.25
N CYS A 225 6.15 17.29 -1.43
CA CYS A 225 7.08 16.18 -1.56
C CYS A 225 8.48 16.46 -0.97
N ARG A 226 8.93 17.72 -0.88
CA ARG A 226 10.27 18.07 -0.34
C ARG A 226 10.35 17.85 1.18
N HIS A 227 9.21 17.91 1.85
CA HIS A 227 9.07 17.63 3.27
C HIS A 227 8.70 16.16 3.56
N CYS A 228 8.48 15.34 2.54
CA CYS A 228 8.15 13.93 2.69
C CYS A 228 9.39 13.10 3.07
N PHE A 229 9.26 12.27 4.10
CA PHE A 229 10.33 11.35 4.52
C PHE A 229 10.67 10.33 3.42
N ALA A 230 9.69 9.87 2.64
CA ALA A 230 9.91 8.87 1.59
C ALA A 230 10.74 9.47 0.45
N TYR A 231 10.44 10.71 0.07
CA TYR A 231 11.19 11.44 -0.95
C TYR A 231 12.60 11.83 -0.48
N ARG A 232 12.80 12.23 0.79
CA ARG A 232 14.14 12.52 1.32
C ARG A 232 15.05 11.29 1.30
N ASN A 233 14.46 10.11 1.48
CA ASN A 233 15.15 8.82 1.41
C ASN A 233 15.22 8.25 -0.02
N SER A 234 14.63 8.91 -1.02
CA SER A 234 14.72 8.48 -2.40
C SER A 234 16.05 8.89 -3.03
N GLY A 235 16.63 8.00 -3.85
CA GLY A 235 17.97 8.19 -4.41
C GLY A 235 18.09 9.47 -5.26
N PHE A 236 19.29 10.04 -5.34
CA PHE A 236 19.59 11.30 -6.06
C PHE A 236 18.95 11.41 -7.46
N LYS A 237 18.85 10.29 -8.20
CA LYS A 237 18.20 10.24 -9.52
C LYS A 237 16.67 10.43 -9.49
N ASN A 238 15.96 9.90 -8.48
CA ASN A 238 14.51 10.12 -8.31
C ASN A 238 14.23 11.56 -7.89
N ARG A 239 15.08 12.13 -7.04
CA ARG A 239 14.98 13.53 -6.62
C ARG A 239 15.12 14.50 -7.79
N LEU A 240 16.09 14.27 -8.69
CA LEU A 240 16.25 15.02 -9.94
C LEU A 240 15.03 14.87 -10.86
N LYS A 241 14.46 13.66 -10.98
CA LYS A 241 13.28 13.41 -11.82
C LYS A 241 12.02 14.13 -11.31
N GLY A 242 11.87 14.24 -9.97
CA GLY A 242 10.81 15.01 -9.33
C GLY A 242 10.98 16.52 -9.44
N TRP A 243 12.21 17.03 -9.57
CA TRP A 243 12.45 18.46 -9.79
C TRP A 243 11.98 18.95 -11.17
N PHE A 244 12.04 18.08 -12.19
CA PHE A 244 11.54 18.37 -13.55
C PHE A 244 10.04 18.08 -13.73
N LYS A 245 9.38 17.48 -12.75
CA LYS A 245 7.94 17.23 -12.76
C LYS A 245 7.28 18.16 -11.76
N ASN A 246 6.49 19.11 -12.26
CA ASN A 246 5.59 19.93 -11.44
C ASN A 246 4.40 19.05 -10.96
N GLN A 247 4.71 17.92 -10.31
CA GLN A 247 3.75 16.89 -9.97
C GLN A 247 2.98 17.35 -8.73
N GLN A 248 1.66 17.43 -8.87
CA GLN A 248 0.75 17.65 -7.76
C GLN A 248 0.94 16.55 -6.71
N LYS A 249 0.88 16.93 -5.43
CA LYS A 249 1.00 15.99 -4.32
C LYS A 249 -0.12 14.95 -4.45
N ASP A 250 0.28 13.69 -4.44
CA ASP A 250 -0.58 12.53 -4.38
C ASP A 250 0.17 11.46 -3.60
N CYS A 251 -0.09 11.41 -2.29
CA CYS A 251 0.62 10.50 -1.41
C CYS A 251 0.17 9.04 -1.54
N TYR A 252 -1.05 8.79 -2.02
CA TYR A 252 -1.59 7.44 -2.14
C TYR A 252 -1.06 6.71 -3.37
N ASN A 253 -0.73 7.44 -4.45
CA ASN A 253 -0.12 6.86 -5.65
C ASN A 253 1.41 7.08 -5.74
N CYS A 254 2.08 7.24 -4.59
CA CYS A 254 3.49 7.59 -4.54
C CYS A 254 4.41 6.37 -4.44
N GLN A 255 5.08 6.04 -5.55
CA GLN A 255 6.03 4.92 -5.61
C GLN A 255 7.15 4.95 -4.55
N ASP A 256 7.63 6.13 -4.15
CA ASP A 256 8.67 6.23 -3.10
C ASP A 256 8.12 5.78 -1.74
N ILE A 257 6.84 6.05 -1.43
CA ILE A 257 6.15 5.60 -0.22
C ILE A 257 5.92 4.10 -0.29
N ASP A 258 5.42 3.59 -1.42
CA ASP A 258 5.16 2.15 -1.61
C ASP A 258 6.43 1.33 -1.43
N ASN A 259 7.53 1.78 -2.04
CA ASN A 259 8.84 1.14 -1.91
C ASN A 259 9.33 1.10 -0.45
N LEU A 260 9.04 2.15 0.33
CA LEU A 260 9.41 2.20 1.74
C LEU A 260 8.53 1.24 2.56
N ILE A 261 7.21 1.29 2.38
CA ILE A 261 6.26 0.39 3.04
C ILE A 261 6.64 -1.07 2.78
N GLN A 262 6.91 -1.42 1.52
CA GLN A 262 7.35 -2.77 1.16
C GLN A 262 8.69 -3.15 1.80
N SER A 263 9.62 -2.21 1.97
CA SER A 263 10.89 -2.47 2.66
C SER A 263 10.74 -2.77 4.16
N ASN A 264 9.61 -2.37 4.76
CA ASN A 264 9.27 -2.63 6.16
C ASN A 264 8.67 -4.03 6.41
N ILE A 265 8.40 -4.79 5.35
CA ILE A 265 7.90 -6.16 5.44
C ILE A 265 9.06 -7.11 5.80
N ARG A 266 8.91 -7.87 6.90
CA ARG A 266 10.03 -8.60 7.54
C ARG A 266 10.33 -9.88 6.78
N SER A 267 9.31 -10.50 6.21
CA SER A 267 9.39 -11.76 5.48
C SER A 267 8.40 -11.74 4.32
N LEU A 268 8.77 -12.33 3.19
CA LEU A 268 7.84 -12.57 2.08
C LEU A 268 6.59 -13.36 2.54
N LYS A 269 6.68 -14.11 3.64
CA LYS A 269 5.54 -14.83 4.25
C LYS A 269 4.47 -13.90 4.82
N GLU A 270 4.85 -12.68 5.22
CA GLU A 270 3.95 -11.68 5.81
C GLU A 270 3.27 -10.82 4.74
N LEU A 271 3.71 -10.90 3.47
CA LEU A 271 3.04 -10.20 2.38
C LEU A 271 1.61 -10.69 2.25
N VAL A 272 0.68 -9.80 1.98
CA VAL A 272 -0.68 -10.24 1.69
C VAL A 272 -0.73 -10.66 0.23
N ASP A 273 -1.41 -11.76 -0.06
CA ASP A 273 -1.61 -12.17 -1.45
C ASP A 273 -2.44 -11.12 -2.16
N VAL A 274 -1.88 -10.60 -3.24
CA VAL A 274 -2.53 -9.64 -4.14
C VAL A 274 -2.74 -10.38 -5.46
N GLU A 275 -3.95 -10.32 -5.99
CA GLU A 275 -4.30 -11.00 -7.23
C GLU A 275 -4.03 -10.07 -8.43
N PRO A 276 -3.46 -10.58 -9.54
CA PRO A 276 -3.25 -9.79 -10.74
C PRO A 276 -4.58 -9.53 -11.46
N PRO A 277 -4.63 -8.55 -12.38
CA PRO A 277 -5.80 -8.36 -13.23
C PRO A 277 -6.21 -9.65 -13.95
N TYR A 278 -7.52 -9.88 -14.06
CA TYR A 278 -8.09 -11.03 -14.77
C TYR A 278 -7.60 -12.40 -14.27
N VAL A 279 -7.26 -12.52 -12.98
CA VAL A 279 -6.85 -13.79 -12.34
C VAL A 279 -7.84 -14.94 -12.58
N SER A 280 -9.13 -14.65 -12.73
CA SER A 280 -10.17 -15.64 -13.05
C SER A 280 -9.95 -16.38 -14.37
N THR A 281 -9.15 -15.82 -15.28
CA THR A 281 -8.77 -16.43 -16.56
C THR A 281 -7.56 -17.36 -16.44
N TYR A 282 -6.88 -17.38 -15.29
CA TYR A 282 -5.67 -18.14 -15.10
C TYR A 282 -6.00 -19.61 -14.84
N THR A 283 -5.13 -20.48 -15.34
CA THR A 283 -5.19 -21.91 -15.03
C THR A 283 -4.52 -22.18 -13.70
N THR A 284 -5.13 -23.02 -12.85
CA THR A 284 -4.60 -23.31 -11.52
C THR A 284 -3.95 -24.69 -11.43
N SER A 285 -2.85 -24.80 -10.70
CA SER A 285 -2.21 -26.06 -10.35
C SER A 285 -1.80 -26.10 -8.87
N ASN A 286 -1.26 -27.24 -8.41
CA ASN A 286 -0.79 -27.46 -7.03
C ASN A 286 -1.84 -27.10 -5.96
N GLY A 287 -3.05 -27.65 -6.09
CA GLY A 287 -4.14 -27.42 -5.13
C GLY A 287 -4.70 -25.99 -5.14
N GLY A 288 -4.59 -25.27 -6.27
CA GLY A 288 -5.14 -23.92 -6.39
C GLY A 288 -4.20 -22.80 -5.92
N ASN A 289 -2.90 -23.08 -5.82
CA ASN A 289 -1.92 -22.13 -5.28
C ASN A 289 -0.98 -21.54 -6.33
N ILE A 290 -0.86 -22.18 -7.49
CA ILE A 290 -0.08 -21.70 -8.61
C ILE A 290 -1.04 -21.33 -9.73
N PHE A 291 -0.99 -20.09 -10.17
CA PHE A 291 -1.87 -19.54 -11.18
C PHE A 291 -1.04 -19.20 -12.41
N THR A 292 -1.40 -19.74 -13.57
CA THR A 292 -0.66 -19.51 -14.83
C THR A 292 -1.55 -18.76 -15.81
N SER A 293 -1.09 -17.57 -16.20
CA SER A 293 -1.76 -16.77 -17.21
C SER A 293 -1.87 -17.55 -18.53
N PRO A 294 -2.99 -17.46 -19.26
CA PRO A 294 -3.09 -18.04 -20.59
C PRO A 294 -2.10 -17.41 -21.60
N TYR A 295 -1.53 -16.26 -21.26
CA TYR A 295 -0.53 -15.56 -22.07
C TYR A 295 0.90 -15.71 -21.52
N HIS A 296 1.15 -16.64 -20.60
CA HIS A 296 2.51 -16.88 -20.10
C HIS A 296 3.38 -17.48 -21.22
N GLY A 297 4.69 -17.20 -21.20
CA GLY A 297 5.60 -17.67 -22.25
C GLY A 297 5.79 -19.18 -22.21
N GLU A 298 5.39 -19.89 -23.27
CA GLU A 298 5.46 -21.36 -23.33
C GLU A 298 6.91 -21.89 -23.17
N ASP A 299 7.91 -21.20 -23.73
CA ASP A 299 9.32 -21.63 -23.69
C ASP A 299 9.91 -21.71 -22.27
N GLU A 300 9.37 -20.96 -21.31
CA GLU A 300 9.87 -20.88 -19.93
C GLU A 300 8.86 -21.45 -18.92
N LYS A 301 7.70 -21.93 -19.40
CA LYS A 301 6.54 -22.28 -18.57
C LYS A 301 6.84 -23.41 -17.60
N ASP A 302 7.41 -24.52 -18.05
CA ASP A 302 7.68 -25.67 -17.19
C ASP A 302 8.70 -25.34 -16.10
N GLU A 303 9.75 -24.60 -16.47
CA GLU A 303 10.77 -24.13 -15.52
C GLU A 303 10.14 -23.19 -14.48
N ASN A 304 9.32 -22.25 -14.94
CA ASN A 304 8.68 -21.26 -14.09
C ASN A 304 7.64 -21.90 -13.16
N VAL A 305 6.83 -22.84 -13.64
CA VAL A 305 5.87 -23.58 -12.82
C VAL A 305 6.60 -24.36 -11.73
N ARG A 306 7.70 -25.05 -12.06
CA ARG A 306 8.51 -25.78 -11.08
C ARG A 306 9.09 -24.86 -10.00
N LEU A 307 9.61 -23.69 -10.38
CA LEU A 307 10.10 -22.70 -9.41
C LEU A 307 8.95 -22.13 -8.57
N ALA A 308 7.78 -21.90 -9.16
CA ALA A 308 6.61 -21.39 -8.47
C ALA A 308 6.13 -22.38 -7.39
N VAL A 309 6.05 -23.68 -7.71
CA VAL A 309 5.72 -24.74 -6.73
C VAL A 309 6.71 -24.72 -5.56
N PHE A 310 8.02 -24.70 -5.85
CA PHE A 310 9.04 -24.63 -4.80
C PHE A 310 8.88 -23.38 -3.92
N ILE A 311 8.60 -22.22 -4.51
CA ILE A 311 8.43 -20.98 -3.76
C ILE A 311 7.18 -21.06 -2.88
N HIS A 312 6.07 -21.55 -3.41
CA HIS A 312 4.85 -21.77 -2.65
C HIS A 312 5.10 -22.66 -1.43
N GLU A 313 5.75 -23.81 -1.61
CA GLU A 313 6.05 -24.73 -0.51
C GLU A 313 6.91 -24.09 0.60
N LYS A 314 7.85 -23.21 0.23
CA LYS A 314 8.75 -22.56 1.20
C LYS A 314 8.13 -21.34 1.86
N LEU A 315 7.27 -20.60 1.16
CA LEU A 315 6.73 -19.31 1.59
C LEU A 315 5.26 -19.35 2.02
N GLY A 316 4.50 -20.35 1.60
CA GLY A 316 3.05 -20.44 1.81
C GLY A 316 2.27 -19.36 1.07
N LYS A 317 2.79 -18.85 -0.05
CA LYS A 317 2.17 -17.78 -0.85
C LYS A 317 1.55 -18.33 -2.12
N LYS A 318 0.47 -17.70 -2.58
CA LYS A 318 0.03 -17.90 -3.97
C LYS A 318 1.10 -17.32 -4.91
N VAL A 319 1.35 -18.01 -6.01
CA VAL A 319 2.32 -17.58 -7.02
C VAL A 319 1.62 -17.45 -8.36
N TYR A 320 1.70 -16.27 -8.96
CA TYR A 320 1.08 -15.97 -10.24
C TYR A 320 2.14 -15.86 -11.32
N LEU A 321 2.07 -16.70 -12.35
CA LEU A 321 2.89 -16.60 -13.56
C LEU A 321 2.21 -15.63 -14.53
N LEU A 322 2.88 -14.52 -14.82
CA LEU A 322 2.29 -13.34 -15.46
C LEU A 322 2.31 -13.39 -16.99
N PRO A 323 1.48 -12.60 -17.69
CA PRO A 323 1.46 -12.53 -19.15
C PRO A 323 2.81 -12.10 -19.74
N ARG A 324 3.24 -12.76 -20.82
CA ARG A 324 4.37 -12.33 -21.66
C ARG A 324 3.84 -11.75 -22.95
N LEU A 325 3.63 -10.43 -22.95
CA LEU A 325 3.05 -9.69 -24.07
C LEU A 325 4.14 -8.90 -24.80
N ASP A 326 4.29 -9.11 -26.11
CA ASP A 326 5.26 -8.40 -26.94
C ASP A 326 4.82 -6.93 -27.11
N PRO A 327 5.59 -5.96 -26.59
CA PRO A 327 5.26 -4.54 -26.75
C PRO A 327 5.35 -4.05 -28.20
N LYS A 328 5.97 -4.79 -29.11
CA LYS A 328 6.07 -4.43 -30.53
C LYS A 328 4.88 -4.92 -31.35
N ASN A 329 4.15 -5.91 -30.86
CA ASN A 329 2.92 -6.38 -31.48
C ASN A 329 1.75 -5.47 -31.04
N ALA A 330 1.04 -4.86 -31.98
CA ALA A 330 0.02 -3.86 -31.67
C ALA A 330 -1.14 -4.40 -30.81
N GLU A 331 -1.59 -5.62 -31.08
CA GLU A 331 -2.68 -6.26 -30.33
C GLU A 331 -2.23 -6.57 -28.90
N GLN A 332 -1.06 -7.20 -28.75
CA GLN A 332 -0.52 -7.52 -27.43
C GLN A 332 -0.17 -6.26 -26.64
N ALA A 333 0.35 -5.22 -27.30
CA ALA A 333 0.65 -3.94 -26.66
C ALA A 333 -0.60 -3.27 -26.08
N ALA A 334 -1.74 -3.36 -26.77
CA ALA A 334 -3.02 -2.85 -26.27
C ALA A 334 -3.54 -3.62 -25.04
N LEU A 335 -3.20 -4.90 -24.92
CA LEU A 335 -3.58 -5.73 -23.77
C LEU A 335 -2.70 -5.50 -22.53
N ARG A 336 -1.50 -4.95 -22.68
CA ARG A 336 -0.57 -4.73 -21.56
C ARG A 336 -1.17 -3.94 -20.39
N PRO A 337 -1.77 -2.75 -20.58
CA PRO A 337 -2.36 -2.00 -19.47
C PRO A 337 -3.58 -2.69 -18.83
N ILE A 338 -4.16 -3.69 -19.50
CA ILE A 338 -5.34 -4.41 -19.05
C ILE A 338 -4.94 -5.65 -18.23
N LEU A 339 -3.93 -6.39 -18.70
CA LEU A 339 -3.57 -7.71 -18.17
C LEU A 339 -2.34 -7.68 -17.24
N HIS A 340 -1.51 -6.65 -17.30
CA HIS A 340 -0.38 -6.53 -16.38
C HIS A 340 -0.78 -5.89 -15.06
N PRO A 341 -0.29 -6.41 -13.92
CA PRO A 341 -0.45 -5.75 -12.63
C PRO A 341 0.30 -4.41 -12.59
N ASP A 342 -0.07 -3.58 -11.62
CA ASP A 342 0.62 -2.31 -11.38
C ASP A 342 2.11 -2.52 -11.03
N GLY A 343 2.93 -1.54 -11.41
CA GLY A 343 4.37 -1.57 -11.16
C GLY A 343 5.21 -2.34 -12.19
N VAL A 344 4.59 -2.96 -13.21
CA VAL A 344 5.34 -3.56 -14.32
C VAL A 344 6.14 -2.48 -15.05
N ILE A 345 7.44 -2.73 -15.22
CA ILE A 345 8.34 -1.80 -15.92
C ILE A 345 7.85 -1.67 -17.39
N PRO A 346 7.77 -0.45 -17.96
CA PRO A 346 7.33 -0.25 -19.33
C PRO A 346 8.10 -1.14 -20.32
N ASN A 347 7.36 -1.82 -21.20
CA ASN A 347 7.88 -2.74 -22.21
C ASN A 347 8.61 -3.98 -21.65
N LYS A 348 8.33 -4.37 -20.40
CA LYS A 348 8.89 -5.57 -19.75
C LYS A 348 7.82 -6.60 -19.41
N ASN A 349 8.26 -7.84 -19.24
CA ASN A 349 7.39 -8.97 -18.94
C ASN A 349 8.00 -9.70 -17.73
N PRO A 350 7.69 -9.27 -16.50
CA PRO A 350 8.09 -10.04 -15.32
C PRO A 350 7.44 -11.42 -15.35
N ASP A 351 8.15 -12.43 -14.87
CA ASP A 351 7.69 -13.81 -14.90
C ASP A 351 6.64 -14.09 -13.80
N TYR A 352 6.82 -13.51 -12.61
CA TYR A 352 6.01 -13.84 -11.44
C TYR A 352 5.49 -12.61 -10.70
N MET A 353 4.34 -12.79 -10.05
CA MET A 353 3.90 -11.98 -8.93
C MET A 353 3.73 -12.85 -7.68
N ILE A 354 4.29 -12.39 -6.55
CA ILE A 354 4.22 -13.09 -5.25
C ILE A 354 3.94 -12.04 -4.17
N GLY A 355 2.78 -12.12 -3.52
CA GLY A 355 2.38 -11.16 -2.49
C GLY A 355 2.40 -9.70 -2.97
N GLY A 356 1.97 -9.46 -4.22
CA GLY A 356 1.98 -8.14 -4.88
C GLY A 356 3.34 -7.68 -5.41
N LEU A 357 4.41 -8.43 -5.19
CA LEU A 357 5.74 -8.08 -5.69
C LEU A 357 6.03 -8.77 -7.02
N LEU A 358 6.60 -8.00 -7.96
CA LEU A 358 7.00 -8.51 -9.28
C LEU A 358 8.42 -9.08 -9.24
N PHE A 359 8.59 -10.29 -9.80
CA PHE A 359 9.86 -10.99 -9.90
C PHE A 359 10.11 -11.47 -11.34
N ASP A 360 11.39 -11.54 -11.69
CA ASP A 360 11.86 -12.24 -12.88
C ASP A 360 12.76 -13.41 -12.46
N GLY A 361 12.54 -14.57 -13.06
CA GLY A 361 13.24 -15.82 -12.79
C GLY A 361 14.43 -16.01 -13.70
N LYS A 362 15.55 -16.47 -13.13
CA LYS A 362 16.71 -16.87 -13.91
C LYS A 362 17.32 -18.13 -13.33
N SER A 363 17.23 -19.23 -14.07
CA SER A 363 17.98 -20.44 -13.74
C SER A 363 19.43 -20.40 -14.22
N MET A 364 20.27 -21.03 -13.41
CA MET A 364 21.68 -21.26 -13.66
C MET A 364 21.98 -22.75 -13.74
N MET A 365 20.97 -23.61 -13.91
CA MET A 365 21.18 -25.07 -13.95
C MET A 365 22.01 -25.52 -15.16
N ASN A 366 22.15 -24.68 -16.18
CA ASN A 366 23.05 -24.90 -17.31
C ASN A 366 24.52 -24.50 -17.07
N VAL A 367 24.85 -23.94 -15.90
CA VAL A 367 26.23 -23.59 -15.57
C VAL A 367 27.01 -24.86 -15.24
N GLU A 368 28.14 -25.05 -15.93
CA GLU A 368 29.03 -26.19 -15.68
C GLU A 368 29.89 -25.99 -14.44
N GLN A 369 30.16 -27.09 -13.74
CA GLN A 369 31.05 -27.10 -12.59
C GLN A 369 32.49 -26.85 -13.02
N SER A 370 33.10 -25.82 -12.44
CA SER A 370 34.51 -25.47 -12.56
C SER A 370 35.15 -25.18 -11.19
N GLY A 371 36.48 -25.26 -11.09
CA GLY A 371 37.20 -24.85 -9.88
C GLY A 371 37.30 -23.33 -9.69
N ASN A 372 36.84 -22.53 -10.66
CA ASN A 372 37.02 -21.08 -10.68
C ASN A 372 35.84 -20.37 -10.00
N THR A 373 36.08 -19.83 -8.80
CA THR A 373 35.07 -19.13 -8.01
C THR A 373 34.62 -17.81 -8.62
N ASP A 374 35.49 -17.14 -9.38
CA ASP A 374 35.18 -15.85 -10.02
C ASP A 374 34.19 -16.04 -11.16
N LYS A 375 34.29 -17.15 -11.89
CA LYS A 375 33.29 -17.53 -12.91
C LYS A 375 31.89 -17.66 -12.31
N TYR A 376 31.77 -18.22 -11.10
CA TYR A 376 30.48 -18.31 -10.41
C TYR A 376 29.98 -16.96 -9.91
N HIS A 377 30.88 -16.13 -9.37
CA HIS A 377 30.55 -14.75 -8.97
C HIS A 377 29.96 -13.97 -10.14
N GLU A 378 30.64 -13.98 -11.30
CA GLU A 378 30.20 -13.30 -12.51
C GLU A 378 28.88 -13.86 -13.04
N ALA A 379 28.72 -15.19 -13.06
CA ALA A 379 27.51 -15.83 -13.53
C ALA A 379 26.28 -15.43 -12.68
N ILE A 380 26.40 -15.46 -11.35
CA ILE A 380 25.34 -15.01 -10.42
C ILE A 380 25.02 -13.53 -10.67
N LEU A 381 26.05 -12.68 -10.72
CA LEU A 381 25.87 -11.24 -10.91
C LEU A 381 25.19 -10.92 -12.25
N ASN A 382 25.54 -11.64 -13.31
CA ASN A 382 24.93 -11.48 -14.63
C ASN A 382 23.46 -11.90 -14.64
N ARG A 383 23.09 -13.00 -13.95
CA ARG A 383 21.67 -13.39 -13.81
C ARG A 383 20.88 -12.37 -13.00
N VAL A 384 21.42 -11.87 -11.88
CA VAL A 384 20.79 -10.78 -11.11
C VAL A 384 20.58 -9.54 -11.98
N LYS A 385 21.59 -9.16 -12.77
CA LYS A 385 21.52 -8.02 -13.70
C LYS A 385 20.50 -8.24 -14.82
N ALA A 386 20.33 -9.46 -15.30
CA ALA A 386 19.32 -9.80 -16.31
C ALA A 386 17.92 -9.72 -15.72
N ALA A 387 17.69 -10.34 -14.56
CA ALA A 387 16.39 -10.35 -13.88
C ALA A 387 15.89 -8.93 -13.57
N LYS A 388 16.75 -8.08 -13.02
CA LYS A 388 16.37 -6.70 -12.66
C LYS A 388 15.99 -5.80 -13.84
N ARG A 389 16.24 -6.23 -15.09
CA ARG A 389 15.82 -5.48 -16.29
C ARG A 389 14.34 -5.70 -16.58
N GLN A 390 13.76 -6.78 -16.08
CA GLN A 390 12.36 -7.16 -16.29
C GLN A 390 11.49 -6.83 -15.08
N ALA A 391 12.01 -7.03 -13.86
CA ALA A 391 11.28 -6.80 -12.62
C ALA A 391 12.15 -6.09 -11.56
N ASP A 392 11.53 -5.60 -10.49
CA ASP A 392 12.28 -5.01 -9.37
C ASP A 392 12.91 -6.05 -8.44
N ASN A 393 12.36 -7.26 -8.39
CA ASN A 393 12.86 -8.37 -7.61
C ASN A 393 13.32 -9.52 -8.51
N ALA A 394 14.07 -10.48 -7.95
CA ALA A 394 14.61 -11.59 -8.72
C ALA A 394 14.44 -12.94 -8.01
N ILE A 395 14.21 -13.98 -8.80
CA ILE A 395 14.31 -15.38 -8.38
C ILE A 395 15.49 -16.00 -9.11
N LEU A 396 16.42 -16.59 -8.38
CA LEU A 396 17.56 -17.30 -8.94
C LEU A 396 17.49 -18.77 -8.57
N GLU A 397 17.63 -19.64 -9.56
CA GLU A 397 17.94 -21.03 -9.30
C GLU A 397 19.44 -21.28 -9.50
N ILE A 398 20.12 -21.65 -8.42
CA ILE A 398 21.57 -21.81 -8.39
C ILE A 398 21.92 -23.28 -8.12
N PRO A 399 22.82 -23.89 -8.92
CA PRO A 399 23.24 -25.27 -8.70
C PRO A 399 23.81 -25.53 -7.30
N PRO A 400 23.53 -26.70 -6.69
CA PRO A 400 24.00 -27.05 -5.35
C PRO A 400 25.52 -26.99 -5.18
N PHE A 401 26.29 -27.27 -6.24
CA PHE A 401 27.76 -27.27 -6.20
C PHE A 401 28.36 -25.86 -6.00
N ILE A 402 27.62 -24.79 -6.30
CA ILE A 402 28.09 -23.42 -6.03
C ILE A 402 27.92 -23.15 -4.54
N SER A 403 29.04 -22.87 -3.86
CA SER A 403 29.03 -22.74 -2.40
C SER A 403 28.16 -21.58 -1.92
N ARG A 404 27.48 -21.78 -0.78
CA ARG A 404 26.67 -20.73 -0.12
C ARG A 404 27.48 -19.47 0.19
N ARG A 405 28.79 -19.60 0.47
CA ARG A 405 29.68 -18.46 0.72
C ARG A 405 29.78 -17.55 -0.51
N ILE A 406 29.94 -18.12 -1.70
CA ILE A 406 30.01 -17.34 -2.96
C ILE A 406 28.66 -16.65 -3.22
N ILE A 407 27.55 -17.37 -3.05
CA ILE A 407 26.20 -16.82 -3.20
C ILE A 407 25.98 -15.63 -2.24
N ASN A 408 26.26 -15.83 -0.94
CA ASN A 408 26.13 -14.80 0.09
C ASN A 408 26.95 -13.55 -0.23
N ASN A 409 28.23 -13.72 -0.58
CA ASN A 409 29.14 -12.62 -0.85
C ASN A 409 28.71 -11.84 -2.10
N THR A 410 28.34 -12.55 -3.16
CA THR A 410 27.96 -11.95 -4.44
C THR A 410 26.65 -11.17 -4.33
N ILE A 411 25.60 -11.83 -3.82
CA ILE A 411 24.28 -11.22 -3.70
C ILE A 411 24.29 -10.13 -2.62
N GLY A 412 24.95 -10.38 -1.50
CA GLY A 412 25.11 -9.39 -0.43
C GLY A 412 25.86 -8.15 -0.90
N GLY A 413 26.97 -8.32 -1.63
CA GLY A 413 27.73 -7.23 -2.24
C GLY A 413 26.89 -6.43 -3.24
N PHE A 414 26.15 -7.12 -4.12
CA PHE A 414 25.24 -6.48 -5.06
C PHE A 414 24.15 -5.66 -4.35
N LEU A 415 23.48 -6.23 -3.33
CA LEU A 415 22.40 -5.55 -2.62
C LEU A 415 22.89 -4.34 -1.82
N LYS A 416 24.10 -4.39 -1.25
CA LYS A 416 24.72 -3.23 -0.59
C LYS A 416 24.89 -2.06 -1.55
N GLN A 417 25.30 -2.34 -2.79
CA GLN A 417 25.49 -1.34 -3.85
C GLN A 417 24.16 -0.93 -4.54
N SER A 418 23.08 -1.69 -4.33
CA SER A 418 21.78 -1.38 -4.95
C SER A 418 21.17 -0.12 -4.34
N HIS A 419 20.74 0.79 -5.22
CA HIS A 419 19.97 1.99 -4.85
C HIS A 419 18.48 1.70 -4.62
N LYS A 420 17.98 0.54 -5.08
CA LYS A 420 16.62 0.07 -4.80
C LYS A 420 16.63 -0.96 -3.69
N ASN A 421 15.59 -0.96 -2.86
CA ASN A 421 15.28 -2.07 -1.97
C ASN A 421 14.77 -3.23 -2.82
N ARG A 422 15.57 -4.30 -2.92
CA ARG A 422 15.26 -5.47 -3.74
C ARG A 422 15.22 -6.71 -2.88
N ILE A 423 14.37 -7.64 -3.28
CA ILE A 423 14.33 -8.99 -2.74
C ILE A 423 14.87 -9.95 -3.79
N ILE A 424 15.83 -10.79 -3.40
CA ILE A 424 16.36 -11.86 -4.23
C ILE A 424 16.07 -13.18 -3.54
N ILE A 425 15.20 -13.99 -4.14
CA ILE A 425 14.91 -15.35 -3.70
C ILE A 425 15.89 -16.28 -4.41
N VAL A 426 16.56 -17.15 -3.66
CA VAL A 426 17.51 -18.11 -4.21
C VAL A 426 17.05 -19.51 -3.86
N LYS A 427 16.76 -20.31 -4.89
CA LYS A 427 16.69 -21.76 -4.81
C LYS A 427 18.09 -22.34 -4.95
N HIS A 428 18.57 -23.04 -3.93
CA HIS A 428 19.89 -23.68 -3.89
C HIS A 428 19.72 -25.12 -3.41
N GLY A 429 19.63 -26.05 -4.36
CA GLY A 429 19.12 -27.40 -4.09
C GLY A 429 17.68 -27.33 -3.56
N GLU A 430 17.44 -27.93 -2.39
CA GLU A 430 16.15 -27.91 -1.69
C GLU A 430 15.99 -26.70 -0.73
N LYS A 431 17.04 -25.90 -0.59
CA LYS A 431 17.06 -24.76 0.33
C LYS A 431 16.61 -23.50 -0.39
N CYS A 432 15.81 -22.70 0.32
CA CYS A 432 15.40 -21.37 -0.13
C CYS A 432 16.07 -20.32 0.76
N TYR A 433 16.76 -19.37 0.14
CA TYR A 433 17.36 -18.23 0.83
C TYR A 433 16.76 -16.93 0.30
N ILE A 434 16.44 -16.02 1.21
CA ILE A 434 15.90 -14.70 0.87
C ILE A 434 16.96 -13.67 1.23
N TYR A 435 17.41 -12.91 0.23
CA TYR A 435 18.34 -11.81 0.41
C TYR A 435 17.60 -10.50 0.23
N LYS A 436 17.84 -9.57 1.16
CA LYS A 436 17.38 -8.18 1.08
C LYS A 436 18.49 -7.27 1.59
N LYS A 437 18.47 -6.00 1.18
CA LYS A 437 19.39 -5.00 1.72
C LYS A 437 19.16 -4.93 3.24
N ARG A 438 20.22 -5.15 4.02
CA ARG A 438 20.19 -4.86 5.46
C ARG A 438 20.29 -3.34 5.58
N GLY A 439 19.33 -2.76 6.32
CA GLY A 439 19.30 -1.34 6.64
C GLY A 439 20.58 -0.91 7.35
#